data_AF-A0A6I4WB82-F1
#
_entry.id   AF-A0A6I4WB82-F1
#
_cell.length_a   1.000
_cell.length_b   1.000
_cell.length_c   1.000
_cell.angle_alpha   90.00
_cell.angle_beta   90.00
_cell.angle_gamma   90.00
#
_symmetry.space_group_name_H-M   'P 1'
#
loop_
_entity.id
_entity.type
_entity.pdbx_description
1 polymer ?
#
loop_
_entity_poly.entity_id
_entity_poly.type
_entity_poly.pdbx_seq_one_letter_code
_entity_poly.pdbx_strand_id
1 'polypeptide(L)'
;MTVADDEKPIAIGEALPGIEVLPLPERWTALGGIVLVKCLDEEGHPSWAFRTTDGFSDEELLGALTIRTDMLRRDCLAAYEEGD
;
A
#
# COMPACT_ATOMS: atom_id res chain seq x y z
N MET A 1 -11.95 14.39 -2.96
CA MET A 1 -11.25 14.69 -1.70
C MET A 1 -9.94 15.35 -2.09
N THR A 2 -9.91 16.67 -2.08
CA THR A 2 -8.72 17.46 -2.42
C THR A 2 -7.74 17.33 -1.26
N VAL A 3 -6.60 16.69 -1.51
CA VAL A 3 -5.48 16.68 -0.56
C VAL A 3 -5.02 18.14 -0.45
N ALA A 4 -4.91 18.64 0.78
CA ALA A 4 -4.45 20.01 1.01
C ALA A 4 -3.02 20.15 0.47
N ASP A 5 -2.82 21.12 -0.41
CA ASP A 5 -1.60 21.35 -1.22
C ASP A 5 -0.38 21.84 -0.41
N ASP A 6 -0.38 21.66 0.92
CA ASP A 6 0.59 22.26 1.86
C ASP A 6 1.23 21.26 2.84
N GLU A 7 0.91 19.96 2.73
CA GLU A 7 1.55 18.94 3.56
C GLU A 7 2.85 18.45 2.93
N LYS A 8 3.98 18.86 3.52
CA LYS A 8 5.31 18.38 3.11
C LYS A 8 5.46 16.89 3.42
N PRO A 9 5.89 16.05 2.45
CA PRO A 9 6.16 14.64 2.71
C PRO A 9 7.21 14.46 3.81
N ILE A 10 6.94 13.53 4.74
CA ILE A 10 7.87 13.09 5.79
C ILE A 10 8.31 11.65 5.53
N ALA A 11 9.36 11.19 6.22
CA ALA A 11 9.85 9.82 6.06
C ALA A 11 8.78 8.81 6.48
N ILE A 12 8.68 7.67 5.77
CA ILE A 12 7.62 6.69 6.02
C ILE A 12 7.62 6.16 7.46
N GLY A 13 8.80 5.98 8.07
CA GLY A 13 8.92 5.55 9.47
C GLY A 13 8.46 6.61 10.49
N GLU A 14 8.47 7.89 10.10
CA GLU A 14 7.91 8.98 10.91
C GLU A 14 6.40 9.10 10.69
N ALA A 15 5.92 8.92 9.45
CA ALA A 15 4.50 8.93 9.12
C ALA A 15 3.73 7.76 9.73
N LEU A 16 4.36 6.59 9.84
CA LEU A 16 3.76 5.33 10.27
C LEU A 16 4.57 4.69 11.40
N PRO A 17 4.61 5.34 12.58
CA PRO A 17 5.43 4.88 13.69
C PRO A 17 5.00 3.49 14.16
N GLY A 18 5.97 2.59 14.31
CA GLY A 18 5.76 1.23 14.80
C GLY A 18 5.32 0.22 13.72
N ILE A 19 5.22 0.63 12.45
CA ILE A 19 4.99 -0.30 11.33
C ILE A 19 6.34 -0.74 10.76
N GLU A 20 6.56 -2.05 10.70
CA GLU A 20 7.78 -2.66 10.13
C GLU A 20 7.47 -3.35 8.79
N VAL A 21 8.45 -3.36 7.89
CA VAL A 21 8.35 -4.03 6.59
C VAL A 21 9.60 -4.86 6.34
N LEU A 22 9.48 -5.92 5.53
CA LEU A 22 10.63 -6.70 5.11
C LEU A 22 11.55 -5.87 4.20
N PRO A 23 12.89 -6.04 4.31
CA PRO A 23 13.82 -5.31 3.47
C PRO A 23 13.67 -5.70 1.99
N LEU A 24 14.04 -4.78 1.11
CA LEU A 24 14.20 -5.10 -0.32
C LEU A 24 15.31 -6.13 -0.52
N PRO A 25 15.27 -6.90 -1.64
CA PRO A 25 16.38 -7.76 -2.02
C PRO A 25 17.70 -6.99 -2.12
N GLU A 26 18.82 -7.70 -1.92
CA GLU A 26 20.14 -7.07 -1.99
C GLU A 26 20.36 -6.36 -3.34
N ARG A 27 20.97 -5.17 -3.27
CA ARG A 27 21.32 -4.32 -4.42
C ARG A 27 20.13 -3.73 -5.18
N TRP A 28 18.91 -3.85 -4.66
CA TRP A 28 17.75 -3.14 -5.22
C TRP A 28 17.66 -1.73 -4.63
N THR A 29 17.31 -0.77 -5.47
CA THR A 29 17.07 0.62 -5.07
C THR A 29 15.59 0.91 -5.19
N ALA A 30 14.97 1.39 -4.11
CA ALA A 30 13.58 1.83 -4.15
C ALA A 30 13.45 3.10 -5.01
N LEU A 31 12.50 3.11 -5.94
CA LEU A 31 12.15 4.28 -6.72
C LEU A 31 10.88 4.98 -6.21
N GLY A 32 9.97 4.18 -5.64
CA GLY A 32 8.78 4.65 -4.95
C GLY A 32 8.09 3.50 -4.22
N GLY A 33 7.09 3.82 -3.40
CA GLY A 33 6.21 2.85 -2.75
C GLY A 33 4.74 3.27 -2.74
N ILE A 34 3.86 2.28 -2.86
CA ILE A 34 2.42 2.41 -2.58
C ILE A 34 2.19 1.85 -1.18
N VAL A 35 1.50 2.60 -0.33
CA VAL A 35 1.25 2.23 1.06
C VAL A 35 -0.25 2.25 1.33
N LEU A 36 -0.80 1.09 1.68
CA LEU A 36 -2.17 0.91 2.14
C LEU A 36 -2.12 0.58 3.62
N VAL A 37 -2.64 1.49 4.46
CA VAL A 37 -2.59 1.35 5.92
C VAL A 37 -4.00 1.14 6.43
N LYS A 38 -4.24 0.01 7.10
CA LYS A 38 -5.47 -0.19 7.86
C LYS A 38 -5.36 0.57 9.17
N CYS A 39 -6.26 1.51 9.40
CA CYS A 39 -6.26 2.37 10.57
C CYS A 39 -7.67 2.47 11.16
N LEU A 40 -7.78 3.09 12.34
CA LEU A 40 -9.07 3.51 12.88
C LEU A 40 -9.31 4.96 12.44
N ASP A 41 -10.52 5.27 12.03
CA ASP A 41 -10.93 6.66 11.78
C ASP A 41 -11.28 7.40 13.09
N GLU A 42 -11.78 8.62 12.96
CA GLU A 42 -12.14 9.49 14.09
C GLU A 42 -13.26 8.90 14.96
N GLU A 43 -14.05 7.97 14.42
CA GLU A 43 -15.13 7.27 15.13
C GLU A 43 -14.67 5.93 15.71
N GLY A 44 -13.42 5.54 15.47
CA GLY A 44 -12.87 4.26 15.90
C GLY A 44 -13.26 3.09 14.98
N HIS A 45 -13.74 3.36 13.77
CA HIS A 45 -14.07 2.32 12.80
C HIS A 45 -12.85 1.93 11.96
N PRO A 46 -12.68 0.63 11.64
CA PRO A 46 -11.64 0.20 10.72
C PRO A 46 -11.81 0.80 9.33
N SER A 47 -10.81 1.55 8.88
CA SER A 47 -10.75 2.19 7.57
C SER A 47 -9.37 2.00 6.93
N TRP A 48 -9.22 2.45 5.69
CA TRP A 48 -7.96 2.34 4.93
C TRP A 48 -7.48 3.71 4.46
N ALA A 49 -6.24 4.04 4.83
CA ALA A 49 -5.53 5.20 4.31
C ALA A 49 -4.62 4.78 3.14
N PHE A 50 -4.77 5.46 2.01
CA PHE A 50 -3.88 5.33 0.86
C PHE A 50 -2.83 6.43 0.87
N ARG A 51 -1.56 6.05 0.73
CA ARG A 51 -0.41 6.96 0.58
C ARG A 51 0.50 6.44 -0.52
N THR A 52 1.15 7.35 -1.23
CA THR A 52 2.17 7.04 -2.23
C THR A 52 3.36 7.95 -2.01
N THR A 53 4.56 7.45 -2.29
CA THR A 53 5.69 8.34 -2.54
C THR A 53 5.57 8.91 -3.95
N ASP A 54 6.36 9.94 -4.25
CA ASP A 54 6.58 10.36 -5.64
C ASP A 54 7.17 9.19 -6.47
N GLY A 55 7.07 9.30 -7.79
CA GLY A 55 7.73 8.37 -8.72
C GLY A 55 6.83 7.32 -9.37
N PHE A 56 5.51 7.44 -9.25
CA PHE A 56 4.57 6.65 -10.05
C PHE A 56 3.71 7.53 -10.95
N SER A 57 3.47 7.09 -12.17
CA SER A 57 2.36 7.58 -12.98
C SER A 57 1.03 6.95 -12.52
N ASP A 58 -0.10 7.57 -12.90
CA ASP A 58 -1.43 7.03 -12.63
C ASP A 58 -1.61 5.63 -13.23
N GLU A 59 -1.01 5.38 -14.40
CA GLU A 59 -1.01 4.08 -15.07
C GLU A 59 -0.20 3.04 -14.31
N GLU A 60 0.97 3.40 -13.78
CA GLU A 60 1.79 2.50 -12.96
C GLU A 60 1.08 2.13 -11.65
N LEU A 61 0.43 3.11 -11.00
CA LEU A 61 -0.39 2.89 -9.80
C LEU A 61 -1.56 1.94 -10.09
N LEU A 62 -2.33 2.21 -11.14
CA LEU A 62 -3.47 1.38 -11.53
C LEU A 62 -3.03 -0.04 -11.90
N GLY A 63 -1.94 -0.16 -12.65
CA GLY A 63 -1.36 -1.43 -13.04
C GLY A 63 -0.95 -2.27 -11.82
N ALA A 64 -0.21 -1.66 -10.88
CA ALA A 64 0.24 -2.34 -9.67
C ALA A 64 -0.92 -2.88 -8.82
N LEU A 65 -1.95 -2.06 -8.59
CA LEU A 65 -3.12 -2.46 -7.80
C LEU A 65 -3.97 -3.54 -8.50
N THR A 66 -4.07 -3.47 -9.83
CA THR A 66 -4.78 -4.47 -10.63
C THR A 66 -4.10 -5.83 -10.54
N ILE A 67 -2.77 -5.88 -10.75
CA ILE A 67 -1.98 -7.12 -10.66
C ILE A 67 -2.11 -7.71 -9.25
N ARG A 68 -1.96 -6.89 -8.21
CA ARG A 68 -2.07 -7.38 -6.82
C ARG A 68 -3.45 -7.94 -6.51
N THR A 69 -4.51 -7.30 -7.02
CA THR A 69 -5.89 -7.78 -6.85
C THR A 69 -6.11 -9.12 -7.55
N ASP A 70 -5.60 -9.27 -8.77
CA ASP A 70 -5.72 -10.51 -9.52
C ASP A 70 -4.96 -11.67 -8.86
N MET A 71 -3.74 -11.41 -8.38
CA MET A 71 -2.97 -12.38 -7.59
C MET A 71 -3.74 -12.83 -6.35
N LEU A 72 -4.26 -11.88 -5.56
CA LEU A 72 -5.03 -12.21 -4.36
C LEU A 72 -6.28 -13.03 -4.69
N ARG A 73 -6.97 -12.72 -5.79
CA ARG A 73 -8.13 -13.51 -6.24
C ARG A 73 -7.75 -14.95 -6.56
N ARG A 74 -6.62 -15.17 -7.24
CA ARG A 74 -6.11 -16.52 -7.55
C ARG A 74 -5.76 -17.28 -6.28
N ASP A 75 -5.06 -16.63 -5.34
CA ASP A 75 -4.67 -17.24 -4.07
C ASP A 75 -5.91 -17.65 -3.25
N CYS A 76 -6.94 -16.81 -3.22
CA CYS A 76 -8.21 -17.14 -2.56
C CYS A 76 -8.94 -18.31 -3.23
N LEU A 77 -8.93 -18.39 -4.56
CA LEU A 77 -9.54 -19.50 -5.29
C LEU A 77 -8.79 -20.82 -4.99
N ALA A 78 -7.46 -20.80 -5.06
CA ALA A 78 -6.65 -21.97 -4.75
C ALA A 78 -6.88 -22.46 -3.31
N ALA A 79 -6.92 -21.55 -2.33
CA ALA A 79 -7.21 -21.89 -0.94
C ALA A 79 -8.62 -22.48 -0.73
N TYR A 80 -9.60 -22.08 -1.56
CA TYR A 80 -10.93 -22.67 -1.54
C TYR A 80 -10.94 -24.09 -2.14
N GLU A 81 -10.23 -24.30 -3.24
CA GLU A 81 -10.14 -25.61 -3.92
C GLU A 81 -9.33 -26.65 -3.14
N GLU A 82 -8.33 -26.23 -2.36
CA GLU A 82 -7.53 -27.10 -1.49
C GLU A 82 -8.23 -27.44 -0.15
N GLY A 83 -9.30 -26.72 0.19
CA GLY A 83 -10.06 -26.86 1.44
C GLY A 83 -11.23 -27.86 1.38
N ASP A 84 -11.39 -28.57 0.26
CA ASP A 84 -12.38 -29.64 -0.01
C ASP A 84 -11.65 -30.95 -0.40
#